data_AF-F0BKV3-F1
#
_entry.id   AF-F0BKV3-F1
#
_cell.length_a   1.000
_cell.length_b   1.000
_cell.length_c   1.000
_cell.angle_alpha   90.00
_cell.angle_beta   90.00
_cell.angle_gamma   90.00
#
_symmetry.space_group_name_H-M   'P 1'
#
loop_
_entity.id
_entity.type
_entity.pdbx_description
1 polymer ?
#
loop_
_entity_poly.entity_id
_entity_poly.type
_entity_poly.pdbx_seq_one_letter_code
_entity_poly.pdbx_strand_id
1 'polypeptide(L)'
;MLYLLVGSVDALFESEESEDGSMGPAKRSGIAAFLYLEVLDASFSFDGVIGAFAITRDVVIIMLGLAIGAMFVRSMTVYLVHKGTLDEFVFLEHGAHYAIGVLAIIMLVGTVYHVPEVLTGLIGVAFIAASVWSSIRYRKRHHLGPTEI
;
A
#
# COMPACT_ATOMS: atom_id res chain seq x y z
N MET A 1 -13.80 10.66 -30.97
CA MET A 1 -13.85 11.13 -29.57
C MET A 1 -12.66 10.62 -28.77
N LEU A 2 -12.40 9.30 -28.70
CA LEU A 2 -11.18 8.73 -28.09
C LEU A 2 -9.87 9.30 -28.66
N TYR A 3 -9.77 9.39 -30.00
CA TYR A 3 -8.60 9.96 -30.69
C TYR A 3 -8.35 11.43 -30.38
N LEU A 4 -9.42 12.21 -30.13
CA LEU A 4 -9.29 13.61 -29.74
C LEU A 4 -8.83 13.73 -28.29
N LEU A 5 -9.30 12.84 -27.41
CA LEU A 5 -8.83 12.76 -26.03
C LEU A 5 -7.35 12.38 -25.96
N VAL A 6 -6.93 11.35 -26.71
CA VAL A 6 -5.53 10.93 -26.81
C VAL A 6 -4.68 12.05 -27.40
N GLY A 7 -5.12 12.68 -28.49
CA GLY A 7 -4.41 13.81 -29.09
C GLY A 7 -4.35 15.05 -28.19
N SER A 8 -5.34 15.26 -27.31
CA SER A 8 -5.32 16.35 -26.32
C SER A 8 -4.35 16.08 -25.18
N VAL A 9 -4.24 14.81 -24.77
CA VAL A 9 -3.27 14.36 -23.76
C VAL A 9 -1.85 14.47 -24.33
N ASP A 10 -1.60 13.98 -25.54
CA ASP A 10 -0.31 14.15 -26.22
C ASP A 10 0.05 15.63 -26.39
N ALA A 11 -0.91 16.48 -26.81
CA ALA A 11 -0.67 17.92 -26.94
C ALA A 11 -0.40 18.63 -25.60
N LEU A 12 -1.01 18.18 -24.49
CA LEU A 12 -0.71 18.67 -23.15
C LEU A 12 0.71 18.29 -22.72
N PHE A 13 1.12 17.03 -22.96
CA PHE A 13 2.49 16.56 -22.71
C PHE A 13 3.54 17.27 -23.59
N GLU A 14 3.19 17.61 -24.83
CA GLU A 14 4.06 18.32 -25.79
C GLU A 14 4.10 19.83 -25.51
N SER A 15 3.04 20.40 -24.91
CA SER A 15 3.03 21.81 -24.47
C SER A 15 3.88 22.07 -23.21
N GLU A 16 4.07 21.08 -22.33
CA GLU A 16 5.12 21.12 -21.28
C GLU A 16 6.54 20.99 -21.86
N GLU A 17 6.68 20.46 -23.08
CA GLU A 17 7.96 20.22 -23.75
C GLU A 17 8.60 21.51 -24.30
N SER A 18 7.84 22.62 -24.35
CA SER A 18 8.27 23.89 -24.96
C SER A 18 8.95 24.89 -24.01
N GLU A 19 8.98 24.65 -22.69
CA GLU A 19 9.63 25.55 -21.72
C GLU A 19 10.80 24.95 -20.91
N ASP A 20 11.04 23.64 -20.95
CA ASP A 20 12.24 23.04 -20.30
C ASP A 20 12.88 22.00 -21.23
N GLY A 21 13.88 22.44 -21.99
CA GLY A 21 14.67 21.56 -22.84
C GLY A 21 15.28 20.41 -22.02
N SER A 22 15.10 19.19 -22.50
CA SER A 22 15.77 17.94 -22.07
C SER A 22 15.22 17.19 -20.84
N MET A 23 13.92 16.91 -20.78
CA MET A 23 13.41 15.84 -19.91
C MET A 23 13.72 14.44 -20.51
N GLY A 24 14.92 13.92 -20.24
CA GLY A 24 15.33 12.57 -20.67
C GLY A 24 14.42 11.45 -20.15
N PRO A 25 14.36 10.27 -20.83
CA PRO A 25 13.44 9.17 -20.52
C PRO A 25 13.57 8.64 -19.08
N ALA A 26 14.76 8.71 -18.48
CA ALA A 26 14.98 8.34 -17.08
C ALA A 26 14.28 9.29 -16.08
N LYS A 27 14.27 10.60 -16.35
CA LYS A 27 13.60 11.61 -15.50
C LYS A 27 12.07 11.46 -15.62
N ARG A 28 11.56 11.15 -16.82
CA ARG A 28 10.13 10.86 -17.07
C ARG A 28 9.66 9.61 -16.33
N SER A 29 10.45 8.54 -16.32
CA SER A 29 10.16 7.32 -15.56
C SER A 29 10.14 7.57 -14.05
N GLY A 30 11.05 8.39 -13.52
CA GLY A 30 11.08 8.76 -12.10
C GLY A 30 9.83 9.54 -11.66
N ILE A 31 9.40 10.51 -12.47
CA ILE A 31 8.18 11.30 -12.18
C ILE A 31 6.93 10.43 -12.24
N ALA A 32 6.83 9.53 -13.23
CA ALA A 32 5.71 8.59 -13.34
C ALA A 32 5.64 7.63 -12.14
N ALA A 33 6.79 7.10 -11.70
CA ALA A 33 6.87 6.25 -10.51
C ALA A 33 6.52 7.01 -9.22
N PHE A 34 6.95 8.27 -9.09
CA PHE A 34 6.61 9.11 -7.95
C PHE A 34 5.10 9.36 -7.86
N LEU A 35 4.48 9.79 -8.98
CA LEU A 35 3.02 9.98 -9.05
C LEU A 35 2.25 8.68 -8.73
N TYR A 36 2.73 7.54 -9.21
CA TYR A 36 2.11 6.24 -8.91
C TYR A 36 2.14 5.91 -7.41
N LEU A 37 3.27 6.14 -6.73
CA LEU A 37 3.40 5.90 -5.29
C LEU A 37 2.54 6.85 -4.46
N GLU A 38 2.48 8.13 -4.83
CA GLU A 38 1.61 9.13 -4.18
C GLU A 38 0.12 8.78 -4.32
N VAL A 39 -0.31 8.30 -5.49
CA VAL A 39 -1.69 7.86 -5.71
C VAL A 39 -2.02 6.62 -4.86
N LEU A 40 -1.07 5.68 -4.72
CA LEU A 40 -1.24 4.53 -3.83
C LEU A 40 -1.38 4.96 -2.37
N ASP A 41 -0.50 5.86 -1.89
CA ASP A 41 -0.56 6.38 -0.51
C ASP A 41 -1.86 7.15 -0.26
N ALA A 42 -2.29 7.99 -1.21
CA ALA A 42 -3.54 8.72 -1.16
C ALA A 42 -4.76 7.77 -1.09
N SER A 43 -4.77 6.72 -1.90
CA SER A 43 -5.87 5.74 -1.95
C SER A 43 -6.00 4.97 -0.63
N PHE A 44 -4.88 4.51 -0.05
CA PHE A 44 -4.90 3.83 1.25
C PHE A 44 -5.25 4.77 2.42
N SER A 45 -4.84 6.04 2.34
CA SER A 45 -5.24 7.04 3.33
C SER A 45 -6.73 7.38 3.26
N PHE A 46 -7.32 7.36 2.06
CA PHE A 46 -8.74 7.65 1.83
C PHE A 46 -9.64 6.53 2.35
N ASP A 47 -9.29 5.26 2.10
CA ASP A 47 -9.98 4.11 2.69
C ASP A 47 -9.90 4.13 4.23
N GLY A 48 -8.79 4.63 4.80
CA GLY A 48 -8.64 4.84 6.24
C GLY A 48 -9.63 5.85 6.83
N VAL A 49 -9.90 6.94 6.11
CA VAL A 49 -10.92 7.94 6.52
C VAL A 49 -12.33 7.35 6.44
N ILE A 50 -12.66 6.66 5.36
CA ILE A 50 -13.98 6.02 5.18
C ILE A 50 -14.23 4.96 6.26
N GLY A 51 -13.24 4.13 6.56
CA GLY A 51 -13.33 3.14 7.64
C GLY A 51 -13.44 3.78 9.03
N ALA A 52 -12.78 4.91 9.27
CA ALA A 52 -12.91 5.64 10.54
C ALA A 52 -14.33 6.21 10.73
N PHE A 53 -14.98 6.64 9.65
CA PHE A 53 -16.38 7.11 9.67
C PHE A 53 -17.39 6.02 10.03
N ALA A 54 -17.05 4.74 9.83
CA ALA A 54 -17.89 3.62 10.29
C ALA A 54 -17.94 3.50 11.83
N ILE A 55 -16.92 4.03 12.53
CA ILE A 55 -16.81 3.98 13.99
C ILE A 55 -17.31 5.26 14.66
N THR A 56 -16.94 6.43 14.14
CA THR A 56 -17.30 7.72 14.73
C THR A 56 -17.58 8.77 13.67
N ARG A 57 -18.42 9.76 14.01
CA ARG A 57 -18.71 10.93 13.13
C ARG A 57 -17.95 12.17 13.56
N ASP A 58 -17.17 12.10 14.66
CA ASP A 58 -16.36 13.21 15.13
C ASP A 58 -15.08 13.32 14.29
N VAL A 59 -15.06 14.34 13.42
CA VAL A 59 -13.94 14.61 12.51
C VAL A 59 -12.64 14.87 13.26
N VAL A 60 -12.69 15.45 14.47
CA VAL A 60 -11.48 15.74 15.26
C VAL A 60 -10.82 14.44 15.71
N ILE A 61 -11.61 13.47 16.17
CA ILE A 61 -11.11 12.16 16.59
C ILE A 61 -10.53 11.40 15.39
N ILE A 62 -11.21 11.45 14.24
CA ILE A 62 -10.72 10.82 12.99
C ILE A 62 -9.38 11.42 12.59
N MET A 63 -9.27 12.75 12.51
CA MET A 63 -8.02 13.42 12.11
C MET A 63 -6.87 13.12 13.07
N LEU A 64 -7.11 13.09 14.39
CA LEU A 64 -6.09 12.71 15.37
C LEU A 64 -5.63 11.27 15.18
N GLY A 65 -6.57 10.34 15.04
CA GLY A 65 -6.26 8.92 14.83
C GLY A 65 -5.48 8.69 13.54
N LEU A 66 -5.90 9.31 12.45
CA LEU A 66 -5.21 9.22 11.16
C LEU A 66 -3.84 9.89 11.19
N ALA A 67 -3.67 11.03 11.84
CA ALA A 67 -2.36 11.68 11.96
C ALA A 67 -1.35 10.78 12.70
N ILE A 68 -1.78 10.15 13.80
CA ILE A 68 -0.95 9.20 14.56
C ILE A 68 -0.69 7.94 13.72
N GLY A 69 -1.73 7.38 13.09
CA GLY A 69 -1.64 6.18 12.27
C GLY A 69 -0.71 6.37 11.06
N ALA A 70 -0.85 7.47 10.33
CA ALA A 70 0.00 7.81 9.19
C ALA A 70 1.46 7.96 9.59
N MET A 71 1.75 8.63 10.71
CA MET A 71 3.12 8.74 11.24
C MET A 71 3.68 7.36 11.64
N PHE A 72 2.87 6.50 12.25
CA PHE A 72 3.27 5.14 12.62
C PHE A 72 3.59 4.29 11.38
N VAL A 73 2.67 4.19 10.42
CA VAL A 73 2.86 3.40 9.19
C VAL A 73 4.06 3.90 8.41
N ARG A 74 4.21 5.23 8.26
CA ARG A 74 5.38 5.84 7.62
C ARG A 74 6.68 5.51 8.34
N SER A 75 6.70 5.57 9.67
CA SER A 75 7.90 5.21 10.43
C SER A 75 8.26 3.73 10.28
N MET A 76 7.25 2.85 10.20
CA MET A 76 7.44 1.42 9.99
C MET A 76 7.99 1.12 8.60
N THR A 77 7.45 1.73 7.55
CA THR A 77 7.95 1.51 6.17
C THR A 77 9.39 2.00 6.03
N VAL A 78 9.71 3.19 6.55
CA VAL A 78 11.10 3.71 6.54
C VAL A 78 12.05 2.79 7.32
N TYR A 79 11.64 2.32 8.50
CA TYR A 79 12.44 1.39 9.31
C TYR A 79 12.71 0.07 8.60
N LEU A 80 11.67 -0.53 7.99
CA LEU A 80 11.78 -1.81 7.28
C LEU A 80 12.62 -1.71 6.01
N VAL A 81 12.53 -0.59 5.28
CA VAL A 81 13.38 -0.31 4.11
C VAL A 81 14.85 -0.19 4.52
N HIS A 82 15.14 0.56 5.59
CA HIS A 82 16.52 0.72 6.05
C HIS A 82 17.14 -0.56 6.60
N LYS A 83 16.34 -1.41 7.23
CA LYS A 83 16.80 -2.66 7.84
C LYS A 83 17.11 -3.75 6.82
N GLY A 84 16.66 -3.63 5.56
CA GLY A 84 16.87 -4.66 4.53
C GLY A 84 16.24 -6.02 4.87
N THR A 85 15.45 -6.12 5.95
CA THR A 85 14.93 -7.39 6.48
C THR A 85 13.82 -8.01 5.61
N LEU A 86 13.40 -7.34 4.52
CA LEU A 86 12.42 -7.91 3.58
C LEU A 86 12.95 -9.19 2.91
N ASP A 87 14.25 -9.25 2.60
CA ASP A 87 14.89 -10.44 1.99
C ASP A 87 15.05 -11.62 2.98
N GLU A 88 14.99 -11.35 4.29
CA GLU A 88 15.14 -12.38 5.34
C GLU A 88 13.81 -13.12 5.64
N PHE A 89 12.69 -12.63 5.11
CA PHE A 89 11.34 -13.16 5.37
C PHE A 89 10.68 -13.74 4.10
N VAL A 90 11.25 -14.82 3.56
CA VAL A 90 10.79 -15.55 2.35
C VAL A 90 9.28 -15.86 2.34
N PHE A 91 8.67 -16.12 3.49
CA PHE A 91 7.24 -16.46 3.58
C PHE A 91 6.30 -15.26 3.81
N LEU A 92 6.84 -14.07 4.11
CA LEU A 92 6.02 -12.87 4.37
C LEU A 92 5.41 -12.32 3.07
N GLU A 93 6.16 -12.36 1.97
CA GLU A 93 5.71 -11.92 0.64
C GLU A 93 4.50 -12.71 0.16
N HIS A 94 4.54 -14.03 0.31
CA HIS A 94 3.43 -14.91 -0.07
C HIS A 94 2.19 -14.66 0.82
N GLY A 95 2.39 -14.49 2.13
CA GLY A 95 1.30 -14.16 3.05
C GLY A 95 0.60 -12.84 2.73
N ALA A 96 1.36 -11.82 2.28
CA ALA A 96 0.79 -10.55 1.83
C ALA A 96 -0.08 -10.72 0.58
N HIS A 97 0.38 -11.50 -0.41
CA HIS A 97 -0.42 -11.80 -1.62
C HIS A 97 -1.69 -12.59 -1.30
N TYR A 98 -1.63 -13.58 -0.40
CA TYR A 98 -2.82 -14.31 0.05
C TYR A 98 -3.81 -13.40 0.79
N ALA A 99 -3.32 -12.47 1.61
CA ALA A 99 -4.17 -11.51 2.30
C ALA A 99 -4.92 -10.60 1.32
N ILE A 100 -4.25 -10.09 0.28
CA ILE A 100 -4.87 -9.27 -0.77
C ILE A 100 -5.93 -10.08 -1.54
N GLY A 101 -5.63 -11.33 -1.90
CA GLY A 101 -6.59 -12.19 -2.62
C GLY A 101 -7.85 -12.49 -1.82
N VAL A 102 -7.71 -12.82 -0.53
CA VAL A 102 -8.85 -13.04 0.37
C VAL A 102 -9.66 -11.75 0.56
N LEU A 103 -8.99 -10.62 0.74
CA LEU A 103 -9.65 -9.33 0.88
C LEU A 103 -10.46 -8.97 -0.37
N ALA A 104 -9.90 -9.16 -1.57
CA ALA A 104 -10.61 -8.93 -2.82
C ALA A 104 -11.89 -9.78 -2.95
N ILE A 105 -11.83 -11.05 -2.54
CA ILE A 105 -13.01 -11.92 -2.51
C ILE A 105 -14.05 -11.42 -1.51
N ILE A 106 -13.64 -11.04 -0.29
CA ILE A 106 -14.57 -10.54 0.73
C ILE A 106 -15.20 -9.22 0.29
N MET A 107 -14.43 -8.31 -0.30
CA MET A 107 -14.94 -7.05 -0.84
C MET A 107 -15.95 -7.30 -1.97
N LEU A 108 -15.67 -8.26 -2.87
CA LEU A 108 -16.59 -8.64 -3.94
C LEU A 108 -17.91 -9.22 -3.40
N VAL A 109 -17.85 -10.12 -2.41
CA VAL A 109 -19.04 -10.65 -1.73
C VAL A 109 -19.78 -9.55 -0.97
N GLY A 110 -19.05 -8.59 -0.42
CA GLY A 110 -19.56 -7.41 0.26
C GLY A 110 -20.49 -6.54 -0.58
N THR A 111 -20.39 -6.59 -1.91
CA THR A 111 -21.30 -5.87 -2.82
C THR A 111 -22.72 -6.46 -2.85
N VAL A 112 -22.87 -7.74 -2.50
CA VAL A 112 -24.15 -8.47 -2.52
C VAL A 112 -24.70 -8.66 -1.10
N TYR A 113 -23.82 -8.88 -0.11
CA TYR A 113 -24.17 -9.07 1.30
C TYR A 113 -23.47 -8.04 2.16
N HIS A 114 -24.18 -7.47 3.15
CA HIS A 114 -23.55 -6.58 4.12
C HIS A 114 -22.59 -7.38 5.01
N VAL A 115 -21.29 -7.29 4.70
CA VAL A 115 -20.22 -7.88 5.53
C VAL A 115 -19.72 -6.80 6.48
N PRO A 116 -19.76 -7.02 7.81
CA PRO A 116 -19.20 -6.08 8.76
C PRO A 116 -17.71 -5.87 8.52
N GLU A 117 -17.29 -4.60 8.43
CA GLU A 117 -15.90 -4.22 8.22
C GLU A 117 -14.95 -4.81 9.28
N VAL A 118 -15.45 -4.94 10.51
CA VAL A 118 -14.71 -5.57 11.62
C VAL A 118 -14.36 -7.02 11.32
N LEU A 119 -15.27 -7.78 10.69
CA LEU A 119 -15.03 -9.18 10.34
C LEU A 119 -14.02 -9.29 9.20
N THR A 120 -14.18 -8.45 8.17
CA THR A 120 -13.26 -8.35 7.03
C THR A 120 -11.84 -8.00 7.50
N GLY A 121 -11.72 -7.01 8.40
CA GLY A 121 -10.46 -6.59 8.99
C GLY A 121 -9.81 -7.66 9.87
N LEU A 122 -10.60 -8.35 10.70
CA LEU A 122 -10.11 -9.45 11.55
C LEU A 122 -9.53 -10.60 10.73
N ILE A 123 -10.18 -10.96 9.61
CA ILE A 123 -9.67 -12.01 8.72
C ILE A 123 -8.33 -11.60 8.11
N GLY A 124 -8.21 -10.35 7.63
CA GLY A 124 -6.95 -9.81 7.12
C GLY A 124 -5.83 -9.85 8.16
N VAL A 125 -6.10 -9.36 9.37
CA VAL A 125 -5.14 -9.39 10.50
C VAL A 125 -4.74 -10.83 10.85
N ALA A 126 -5.68 -11.76 10.87
CA ALA A 126 -5.40 -13.17 11.17
C ALA A 126 -4.44 -13.79 10.14
N PHE A 127 -4.63 -13.51 8.84
CA PHE A 127 -3.72 -13.99 7.79
C PHE A 127 -2.32 -13.38 7.89
N ILE A 128 -2.23 -12.07 8.13
CA ILE A 128 -0.94 -11.39 8.30
C ILE A 128 -0.22 -11.92 9.55
N ALA A 129 -0.91 -12.03 10.68
CA ALA A 129 -0.35 -12.55 11.92
C ALA A 129 0.09 -14.01 11.77
N ALA A 130 -0.69 -14.85 11.08
CA ALA A 130 -0.33 -16.23 10.78
C ALA A 130 0.90 -16.31 9.88
N SER A 131 1.02 -15.43 8.87
CA SER A 131 2.19 -15.33 8.00
C SER A 131 3.44 -14.95 8.78
N VAL A 132 3.35 -13.90 9.62
CA VAL A 132 4.46 -13.46 10.48
C VAL A 132 4.88 -14.56 11.46
N TRP A 133 3.91 -15.23 12.09
CA TRP A 133 4.20 -16.35 12.99
C TRP A 133 4.86 -17.52 12.26
N SER A 134 4.37 -17.88 11.08
CA SER A 134 4.98 -18.92 10.24
C SER A 134 6.43 -18.56 9.90
N SER A 135 6.67 -17.30 9.53
CA SER A 135 8.00 -16.78 9.19
C SER A 135 8.98 -16.82 10.37
N ILE A 136 8.55 -16.38 11.57
CA ILE A 136 9.36 -16.45 12.80
C ILE A 136 9.63 -17.90 13.21
N ARG A 137 8.64 -18.79 13.05
CA ARG A 137 8.76 -20.21 13.37
C ARG A 137 9.73 -20.93 12.42
N TYR A 138 9.75 -20.57 11.15
CA TYR A 138 10.70 -21.08 10.17
C TYR A 138 12.14 -20.64 10.52
N ARG A 139 12.35 -19.35 10.83
CA ARG A 139 13.63 -18.82 11.30
C ARG A 139 14.12 -19.48 12.60
N LYS A 140 13.22 -19.86 13.51
CA LYS A 140 13.58 -20.60 14.74
C LYS A 140 13.93 -22.08 14.51
N ARG A 141 13.42 -22.69 13.43
CA ARG A 141 13.65 -24.10 13.10
C ARG A 141 14.92 -24.32 12.27
N HIS A 142 15.31 -23.31 11.49
CA HIS A 142 16.59 -23.28 10.77
C HIS A 142 17.55 -22.34 11.50
N HIS A 143 18.38 -22.89 12.39
CA HIS A 143 19.50 -22.17 13.01
C HIS A 143 20.48 -21.67 11.95
N LEU A 144 20.24 -20.49 11.38
CA LEU A 144 21.30 -19.70 10.76
C LEU A 144 21.76 -18.72 11.84
N GLY A 145 22.95 -18.99 12.39
CA GLY A 145 23.67 -18.04 13.21
C GLY A 145 23.97 -16.75 12.41
N PRO A 146 24.31 -15.65 13.10
CA PRO A 146 24.46 -14.34 12.47
C PRO A 146 25.50 -14.40 11.36
N THR A 147 25.08 -14.22 10.11
CA THR A 147 26.01 -13.97 9.01
C THR A 147 26.32 -12.48 9.01
N GLU A 148 27.54 -12.14 9.45
CA GLU A 148 28.20 -10.89 9.09
C GLU A 148 28.26 -10.78 7.57
N ILE A 149 27.58 -9.77 7.00
CA ILE A 149 28.15 -8.86 5.99
C ILE A 149 27.40 -7.53 6.02
#